data_AF-F9XLR1-F1
#
_entry.id   AF-F9XLR1-F1
#
_cell.length_a   1.000
_cell.length_b   1.000
_cell.length_c   1.000
_cell.angle_alpha   90.00
_cell.angle_beta   90.00
_cell.angle_gamma   90.00
#
_symmetry.space_group_name_H-M   'P 1'
#
loop_
_entity.id
_entity.type
_entity.pdbx_description
1 polymer ?
#
loop_
_entity_poly.entity_id
_entity_poly.type
_entity_poly.pdbx_seq_one_letter_code
_entity_poly.pdbx_strand_id
1 'polypeptide(L)'
;MFSLPLLPPSTIPSPHTLHNHRPRSPSPPPSGPQTARHRQARDEAKRLLHARSALATLSSEESQIAARKTSVRTYGATWIRPPGVPKTLQAMTEEEAERVEAEEEERRARGVADLEAQQALQEAREAAEEGGEEGEGERDLDDD
;
A
#
# COMPACT_ATOMS: atom_id res chain seq x y z
N MET A 1 36.93 28.42 -25.03
CA MET A 1 36.18 29.17 -24.00
C MET A 1 34.74 28.69 -24.07
N PHE A 2 34.26 27.94 -23.07
CA PHE A 2 32.87 27.46 -23.03
C PHE A 2 32.07 28.40 -22.12
N SER A 3 31.30 29.30 -22.71
CA SER A 3 30.33 30.13 -21.97
C SER A 3 29.06 29.33 -21.75
N LEU A 4 28.67 29.15 -20.49
CA LEU A 4 27.37 28.58 -20.14
C LEU A 4 26.26 29.52 -20.60
N PRO A 5 25.14 29.00 -21.14
CA PRO A 5 23.99 29.83 -21.45
C PRO A 5 23.44 30.43 -20.15
N LEU A 6 23.22 31.75 -20.15
CA LEU A 6 22.55 32.45 -19.06
C LEU A 6 21.06 32.05 -19.11
N LEU A 7 20.66 31.06 -18.30
CA LEU A 7 19.25 30.77 -18.12
C LEU A 7 18.61 31.91 -17.33
N PRO A 8 17.47 32.46 -17.79
CA PRO A 8 16.72 33.42 -17.00
C PRO A 8 16.28 32.77 -15.68
N PRO A 9 16.16 33.53 -14.58
CA PRO A 9 15.65 33.00 -13.33
C PRO A 9 14.26 32.41 -13.59
N SER A 10 14.09 31.15 -13.22
CA SER A 10 12.82 30.44 -13.30
C SER A 10 11.78 31.21 -12.48
N THR A 11 10.91 31.97 -13.15
CA THR A 11 9.66 32.48 -12.59
C THR A 11 8.69 31.32 -12.42
N ILE A 12 9.04 30.35 -11.58
CA ILE A 12 8.07 29.40 -11.05
C ILE A 12 7.31 30.19 -9.98
N PRO A 13 6.04 30.53 -10.20
CA PRO A 13 5.25 31.16 -9.16
C PRO A 13 5.23 30.22 -7.96
N SER A 14 5.80 30.66 -6.85
CA SER A 14 5.73 29.94 -5.59
C SER A 14 4.25 29.68 -5.29
N PRO A 15 3.83 28.43 -4.97
CA PRO A 15 2.42 28.11 -4.74
C PRO A 15 1.83 28.85 -3.52
N HIS A 16 2.65 29.58 -2.76
CA HIS A 16 2.26 30.29 -1.56
C HIS A 16 1.63 31.67 -1.80
N THR A 17 1.72 32.25 -3.00
CA THR A 17 1.27 33.65 -3.25
C THR A 17 -0.19 33.80 -3.70
N LEU A 18 -1.00 32.74 -3.69
CA LEU A 18 -2.41 32.80 -4.10
C LEU A 18 -3.38 32.44 -2.96
N HIS A 19 -3.18 33.03 -1.79
CA HIS A 19 -4.19 33.04 -0.74
C HIS A 19 -5.23 34.14 -1.02
N ASN A 20 -6.07 33.92 -2.02
CA ASN A 20 -7.26 34.74 -2.20
C ASN A 20 -8.26 34.39 -1.08
N HIS A 21 -8.27 35.22 -0.03
CA HIS A 21 -9.33 35.22 0.98
C HIS A 21 -10.67 35.57 0.32
N ARG A 22 -11.41 34.55 -0.09
CA ARG A 22 -12.79 34.71 -0.55
C ARG A 22 -13.70 34.76 0.68
N PRO A 23 -14.50 35.83 0.89
CA PRO A 23 -15.48 35.86 1.97
C PRO A 23 -16.50 34.73 1.79
N ARG A 24 -16.79 34.05 2.90
CA ARG A 24 -17.71 32.90 2.96
C ARG A 24 -19.13 33.39 2.72
N SER A 25 -19.75 32.96 1.62
CA SER A 25 -21.18 33.20 1.36
C SER A 25 -22.06 32.58 2.47
N PRO A 26 -23.15 33.22 2.89
CA PRO A 26 -24.10 32.62 3.82
C PRO A 26 -24.68 31.33 3.22
N SER A 27 -24.73 30.28 4.04
CA SER A 27 -25.22 28.95 3.66
C SER A 27 -26.74 28.94 3.46
N PRO A 28 -27.27 28.30 2.40
CA PRO A 28 -28.71 28.09 2.24
C PRO A 28 -29.25 27.04 3.24
N PRO A 29 -30.56 27.08 3.58
CA PRO A 29 -31.17 26.16 4.53
C PRO A 29 -31.15 24.70 4.04
N PRO A 30 -31.11 23.70 4.94
CA PRO A 30 -31.05 22.29 4.55
C PRO A 30 -32.40 21.83 3.98
N SER A 31 -32.42 21.39 2.71
CA SER A 31 -33.59 20.73 2.11
C SER A 31 -33.18 19.43 1.42
N GLY A 32 -33.74 18.31 1.88
CA GLY A 32 -33.90 17.05 1.14
C GLY A 32 -32.71 16.07 1.03
N PRO A 33 -32.97 14.82 0.57
CA PRO A 33 -32.04 13.68 0.54
C PRO A 33 -30.97 13.76 -0.58
N GLN A 34 -30.42 14.95 -0.83
CA GLN A 34 -29.35 15.20 -1.82
C GLN A 34 -27.95 15.24 -1.19
N THR A 35 -27.83 14.89 0.10
CA THR A 35 -26.63 15.12 0.91
C THR A 35 -25.45 14.20 0.57
N ALA A 36 -25.70 12.99 0.04
CA ALA A 36 -24.64 12.02 -0.26
C ALA A 36 -23.75 12.44 -1.45
N ARG A 37 -24.35 12.85 -2.58
CA ARG A 37 -23.60 13.31 -3.77
C ARG A 37 -22.80 14.58 -3.48
N HIS A 38 -23.34 15.46 -2.66
CA HIS A 38 -22.66 16.70 -2.27
C HIS A 38 -21.47 16.47 -1.32
N ARG A 39 -21.48 15.38 -0.52
CA ARG A 39 -20.32 14.97 0.27
C ARG A 39 -19.19 14.45 -0.61
N GLN A 40 -19.49 13.57 -1.56
CA GLN A 40 -18.50 13.03 -2.52
C GLN A 40 -17.80 14.15 -3.30
N ALA A 41 -18.56 15.11 -3.83
CA ALA A 41 -17.99 16.25 -4.56
C ALA A 41 -17.09 17.13 -3.67
N ARG A 42 -17.42 17.29 -2.39
CA ARG A 42 -16.57 18.03 -1.44
C ARG A 42 -15.28 17.28 -1.10
N ASP A 43 -15.35 15.97 -0.96
CA ASP A 43 -14.17 15.15 -0.65
C ASP A 43 -13.22 15.06 -1.85
N GLU A 44 -13.75 15.02 -3.07
CA GLU A 44 -12.97 15.12 -4.30
C GLU A 44 -12.29 16.50 -4.42
N ALA A 45 -13.01 17.59 -4.15
CA ALA A 45 -12.42 18.93 -4.12
C ALA A 45 -11.31 19.06 -3.07
N LYS A 46 -11.48 18.45 -1.89
CA LYS A 46 -10.43 18.40 -0.86
C LYS A 46 -9.23 17.57 -1.30
N ARG A 47 -9.44 16.42 -1.94
CA ARG A 47 -8.35 15.61 -2.51
C ARG A 47 -7.55 16.39 -3.55
N LEU A 48 -8.23 17.13 -4.44
CA LEU A 48 -7.57 17.99 -5.43
C LEU A 48 -6.81 19.15 -4.77
N LEU A 49 -7.34 19.73 -3.70
CA LEU A 49 -6.63 20.76 -2.92
C LEU A 49 -5.40 20.18 -2.19
N HIS A 50 -5.51 18.99 -1.61
CA HIS A 50 -4.39 18.28 -0.99
C HIS A 50 -3.34 17.87 -2.02
N ALA A 51 -3.75 17.42 -3.21
CA ALA A 51 -2.83 17.11 -4.32
C ALA A 51 -2.08 18.36 -4.81
N ARG A 52 -2.66 19.55 -4.65
CA ARG A 52 -2.02 20.84 -4.99
C ARG A 52 -1.32 21.50 -3.80
N SER A 53 -1.28 20.83 -2.63
CA SER A 53 -0.53 21.30 -1.49
C SER A 53 0.98 21.23 -1.76
N ALA A 54 1.75 22.09 -1.11
CA ALA A 54 3.21 22.09 -1.25
C ALA A 54 3.81 20.73 -0.83
N LEU A 55 3.26 20.09 0.20
CA LEU A 55 3.71 18.77 0.66
C LEU A 55 3.45 17.68 -0.39
N ALA A 56 2.27 17.68 -1.03
CA ALA A 56 1.99 16.73 -2.11
C ALA A 56 2.88 16.95 -3.33
N THR A 57 3.21 18.21 -3.64
CA THR A 57 4.16 18.55 -4.71
C THR A 57 5.55 18.01 -4.39
N LEU A 58 6.07 18.27 -3.18
CA LEU A 58 7.36 17.75 -2.74
C LEU A 58 7.41 16.22 -2.77
N SER A 59 6.37 15.54 -2.27
CA SER A 59 6.28 14.07 -2.33
C SER A 59 6.26 13.55 -3.77
N SER A 60 5.59 14.25 -4.69
CA SER A 60 5.63 13.90 -6.11
C SER A 60 7.02 14.08 -6.70
N GLU A 61 7.73 15.15 -6.35
CA GLU A 61 9.11 15.39 -6.83
C GLU A 61 10.08 14.33 -6.28
N GLU A 62 9.96 13.97 -5.00
CA GLU A 62 10.75 12.90 -4.37
C GLU A 62 10.54 11.56 -5.07
N SER A 63 9.29 11.19 -5.37
CA SER A 63 8.99 9.95 -6.09
C SER A 63 9.53 9.96 -7.52
N GLN A 64 9.47 11.11 -8.22
CA GLN A 64 10.09 11.26 -9.54
C GLN A 64 11.62 11.10 -9.49
N ILE A 65 12.27 11.69 -8.48
CA ILE A 65 13.72 11.54 -8.28
C ILE A 65 14.08 10.09 -7.97
N ALA A 66 13.30 9.42 -7.12
CA ALA A 66 13.49 8.00 -6.80
C ALA A 66 13.34 7.12 -8.05
N ALA A 67 12.28 7.32 -8.83
CA ALA A 67 12.05 6.60 -10.08
C ALA A 67 13.22 6.80 -11.05
N ARG A 68 13.70 8.04 -11.22
CA ARG A 68 14.84 8.34 -12.09
C ARG A 68 16.12 7.66 -11.62
N LYS A 69 16.40 7.67 -10.31
CA LYS A 69 17.55 6.96 -9.74
C LYS A 69 17.48 5.47 -10.03
N THR A 70 16.30 4.86 -9.91
CA THR A 70 16.09 3.46 -10.26
C THR A 70 16.33 3.22 -11.74
N SER A 71 15.76 4.02 -12.64
CA SER A 71 15.97 3.88 -14.09
C SER A 71 17.43 4.00 -14.51
N VAL A 72 18.20 4.88 -13.85
CA VAL A 72 19.65 5.01 -14.11
C VAL A 72 20.40 3.78 -13.62
N ARG A 73 20.07 3.25 -12.44
CA ARG A 73 20.69 2.04 -11.88
C ARG A 73 20.44 0.81 -12.74
N THR A 74 19.23 0.67 -13.27
CA THR A 74 18.81 -0.47 -14.10
C THR A 74 19.04 -0.23 -15.60
N TYR A 75 19.69 0.87 -15.99
CA TYR A 75 19.93 1.19 -17.39
C TYR A 75 20.75 0.08 -18.07
N GLY A 76 20.21 -0.47 -19.16
CA GLY A 76 20.84 -1.55 -19.91
C GLY A 76 20.63 -2.95 -19.35
N ALA A 77 19.94 -3.12 -18.22
CA ALA A 77 19.68 -4.43 -17.62
C ALA A 77 19.02 -5.43 -18.59
N THR A 78 18.18 -4.94 -19.50
CA THR A 78 17.46 -5.73 -20.49
C THR A 78 18.36 -6.38 -21.56
N TRP A 79 19.54 -5.83 -21.85
CA TRP A 79 20.43 -6.36 -22.90
C TRP A 79 21.85 -6.70 -22.42
N ILE A 80 22.28 -6.16 -21.27
CA ILE A 80 23.58 -6.49 -20.70
C ILE A 80 23.52 -7.93 -20.18
N ARG A 81 24.48 -8.75 -20.62
CA ARG A 81 24.69 -10.11 -20.12
C ARG A 81 26.05 -10.16 -19.44
N PRO A 82 26.13 -10.51 -18.14
CA PRO A 82 27.40 -10.67 -17.48
C PRO A 82 28.19 -11.83 -18.10
N PRO A 83 29.54 -11.76 -18.11
CA PRO A 83 30.37 -12.79 -18.70
C PRO A 83 30.17 -14.14 -17.99
N GLY A 84 30.00 -15.21 -18.76
CA GLY A 84 29.76 -16.56 -18.22
C GLY A 84 28.32 -16.84 -17.78
N VAL A 85 27.41 -15.87 -17.88
CA VAL A 85 25.99 -16.06 -17.56
C VAL A 85 25.15 -15.86 -18.83
N PRO A 86 24.32 -16.85 -19.23
CA PRO A 86 23.49 -16.73 -20.43
C PRO A 86 22.29 -15.78 -20.22
N LYS A 87 21.92 -15.55 -18.96
CA LYS A 87 20.81 -14.67 -18.55
C LYS A 87 21.21 -13.19 -18.67
N THR A 88 20.23 -12.33 -18.94
CA THR A 88 20.42 -10.88 -18.87
C THR A 88 20.49 -10.44 -17.42
N LEU A 89 21.10 -9.28 -17.17
CA LEU A 89 21.16 -8.71 -15.82
C LEU A 89 19.75 -8.51 -15.24
N GLN A 90 18.79 -8.09 -16.07
CA GLN A 90 17.37 -7.99 -15.69
C GLN A 90 16.82 -9.35 -15.21
N ALA A 91 17.02 -10.41 -15.98
CA ALA A 91 16.51 -11.74 -15.61
C ALA A 91 17.15 -12.26 -14.31
N MET A 92 18.42 -11.94 -14.07
CA MET A 92 19.08 -12.28 -12.80
C MET A 92 18.47 -11.51 -11.63
N THR A 93 18.25 -10.19 -11.78
CA THR A 93 17.66 -9.38 -10.70
C THR A 93 16.21 -9.76 -10.40
N GLU A 94 15.44 -10.14 -11.42
CA GLU A 94 14.06 -10.61 -11.27
C GLU A 94 14.03 -11.97 -10.56
N GLU A 95 14.90 -12.91 -10.93
CA GLU A 95 15.03 -14.21 -10.25
C GLU A 95 15.47 -14.06 -8.78
N GLU A 96 16.38 -13.14 -8.48
CA GLU A 96 16.78 -12.84 -7.10
C GLU A 96 15.62 -12.23 -6.29
N ALA A 97 14.84 -11.32 -6.89
CA ALA A 97 13.68 -10.72 -6.24
C ALA A 97 12.58 -11.76 -5.96
N GLU A 98 12.25 -12.59 -6.95
CA GLU A 98 11.26 -13.67 -6.80
C GLU A 98 11.65 -14.66 -5.69
N ARG A 99 12.94 -14.97 -5.55
CA ARG A 99 13.43 -15.86 -4.48
C ARG A 99 13.26 -15.25 -3.09
N VAL A 100 13.50 -13.95 -2.93
CA VAL A 100 13.33 -13.26 -1.65
C VAL A 100 11.83 -13.15 -1.30
N GLU A 101 10.99 -12.81 -2.27
CA GLU A 101 9.54 -12.74 -2.07
C GLU A 101 8.94 -14.11 -1.70
N ALA A 102 9.36 -15.18 -2.38
CA ALA A 102 8.94 -16.55 -2.06
C ALA A 102 9.32 -16.96 -0.62
N GLU A 103 10.52 -16.58 -0.15
CA GLU A 103 10.92 -16.85 1.24
C GLU A 103 10.09 -16.08 2.26
N GLU A 104 9.77 -14.81 1.97
CA GLU A 104 8.89 -14.02 2.83
C GLU A 104 7.45 -14.55 2.85
N GLU A 105 6.92 -14.98 1.71
CA GLU A 105 5.60 -15.61 1.63
C GLU A 105 5.55 -16.93 2.39
N GLU A 106 6.58 -17.76 2.28
CA GLU A 106 6.67 -19.00 3.06
C GLU A 106 6.68 -18.71 4.57
N ARG A 107 7.44 -17.68 4.99
CA ARG A 107 7.47 -17.26 6.41
C ARG A 107 6.10 -16.79 6.88
N ARG A 108 5.39 -16.01 6.07
CA ARG A 108 4.02 -15.53 6.38
C ARG A 108 3.03 -16.69 6.40
N ALA A 109 3.12 -17.61 5.44
CA ALA A 109 2.26 -18.79 5.33
C ALA A 109 2.41 -19.71 6.54
N ARG A 110 3.64 -19.97 7.00
CA ARG A 110 3.90 -20.72 8.23
C ARG A 110 3.26 -20.05 9.46
N GLY A 111 3.40 -18.72 9.59
CA GLY A 111 2.79 -17.99 10.70
C GLY A 111 1.26 -18.00 10.68
N VAL A 112 0.64 -17.97 9.51
CA VAL A 112 -0.83 -18.09 9.37
C VAL A 112 -1.28 -19.52 9.71
N ALA A 113 -0.58 -20.54 9.21
CA ALA A 113 -0.89 -21.94 9.50
C ALA A 113 -0.79 -22.25 11.01
N ASP A 114 0.20 -21.67 11.71
CA ASP A 114 0.34 -21.83 13.17
C ASP A 114 -0.82 -21.17 13.95
N LEU A 115 -1.36 -20.06 13.45
CA LEU A 115 -2.54 -19.41 14.04
C LEU A 115 -3.82 -20.19 13.75
N GLU A 116 -3.98 -20.70 12.53
CA GLU A 116 -5.11 -21.54 12.14
C GLU A 116 -5.13 -22.85 12.94
N ALA A 117 -3.97 -23.47 13.15
CA ALA A 117 -3.84 -24.66 13.99
C ALA A 117 -4.21 -24.39 15.46
N GLN A 118 -3.82 -23.23 16.01
CA GLN A 118 -4.21 -22.83 17.37
C GLN A 118 -5.71 -22.56 17.48
N GLN A 119 -6.31 -21.91 16.48
CA GLN A 119 -7.75 -21.70 16.43
C GLN A 119 -8.51 -23.03 16.35
N ALA A 120 -8.10 -23.95 15.49
CA ALA A 120 -8.69 -25.28 15.39
C ALA A 120 -8.57 -26.09 16.69
N LEU A 121 -7.44 -25.99 17.40
CA LEU A 121 -7.27 -26.62 18.72
C LEU A 121 -8.17 -25.99 19.78
N GLN A 122 -8.35 -24.67 19.73
CA GLN A 122 -9.24 -23.97 20.65
C GLN A 122 -10.71 -24.30 20.37
N GLU A 123 -11.14 -24.29 19.11
CA GLU A 123 -12.47 -24.73 18.70
C GLU A 123 -12.74 -26.20 19.07
N ALA A 124 -11.76 -27.08 18.90
CA ALA A 124 -11.88 -28.48 19.31
C ALA A 124 -11.99 -28.64 20.84
N ARG A 125 -11.32 -27.77 21.60
CA ARG A 125 -11.43 -27.75 23.07
C ARG A 125 -12.80 -27.22 23.52
N GLU A 126 -13.29 -26.15 22.90
CA GLU A 126 -14.60 -25.56 23.17
C GLU A 126 -15.73 -26.55 22.82
N ALA A 127 -15.62 -27.26 21.68
CA ALA A 127 -16.58 -28.31 21.29
C ALA A 127 -16.54 -29.54 22.22
N ALA A 128 -15.38 -29.89 22.79
CA ALA A 128 -15.26 -30.96 23.78
C ALA A 128 -15.83 -30.57 25.14
N GLU A 129 -15.83 -29.28 25.48
CA GLU A 129 -16.42 -28.73 26.71
C GLU A 129 -17.95 -28.61 26.58
N GLU A 130 -18.47 -28.21 25.41
CA GLU A 130 -19.92 -28.16 25.11
C GLU A 130 -20.53 -29.57 24.91
N GLY A 131 -19.78 -30.52 24.35
CA GLY A 131 -20.19 -31.93 24.26
C GLY A 131 -20.07 -32.73 25.57
N GLY A 132 -19.54 -32.11 26.64
CA GLY A 132 -19.36 -32.73 27.96
C GLY A 132 -20.57 -32.58 28.90
N GLU A 133 -21.57 -31.76 28.56
CA GLU A 133 -22.77 -31.55 29.40
C GLU A 133 -23.99 -32.41 29.03
N GLU A 134 -23.95 -33.19 27.93
CA GLU A 134 -25.03 -34.13 27.56
C GLU A 134 -24.61 -35.61 27.63
N GLY A 135 -23.72 -35.95 28.56
CA GLY A 135 -23.10 -37.27 28.65
C GLY A 135 -22.98 -37.88 30.04
N GLU A 136 -23.75 -37.44 31.04
CA GLU A 136 -23.93 -38.21 32.29
C GLU A 136 -24.92 -39.37 32.05
N GLY A 137 -24.55 -40.27 31.13
CA GLY A 137 -25.20 -41.55 30.91
C GLY A 137 -24.27 -42.66 31.39
N GLU A 138 -24.50 -43.12 32.60
CA GLU A 138 -23.91 -44.29 33.26
C GLU A 138 -23.59 -45.40 32.25
N ARG A 139 -22.29 -45.64 32.00
CA ARG A 139 -21.83 -46.73 31.14
C ARG A 139 -21.57 -47.93 32.05
N ASP A 140 -22.60 -48.76 32.23
CA ASP A 140 -22.56 -50.02 32.97
C ASP A 140 -21.32 -50.85 32.54
N LEU A 141 -20.60 -51.36 33.54
CA LEU A 141 -19.36 -52.15 33.40
C LEU A 141 -19.63 -53.63 33.72
N ASP A 142 -20.76 -54.12 33.26
CA ASP A 142 -21.22 -55.49 33.50
C ASP A 142 -22.09 -55.94 32.32
N ASP A 143 -21.44 -56.45 31.28
CA ASP A 143 -21.96 -57.59 30.53
C ASP A 143 -20.82 -58.38 29.85
N ASP A 144 -20.67 -59.61 30.36
CA ASP A 144 -19.97 -60.84 29.90
C ASP A 144 -18.47 -60.86 29.55
#